data_AF-A0A7Y4SW07-F1
#
_entry.id   AF-A0A7Y4SW07-F1
#
_cell.length_a   1.000
_cell.length_b   1.000
_cell.length_c   1.000
_cell.angle_alpha   90.00
_cell.angle_beta   90.00
_cell.angle_gamma   90.00
#
_symmetry.space_group_name_H-M   'P 1'
#
loop_
_entity.id
_entity.type
_entity.pdbx_description
1 polymer ?
#
loop_
_entity_poly.entity_id
_entity_poly.type
_entity_poly.pdbx_seq_one_letter_code
_entity_poly.pdbx_strand_id
1 'polypeptide(L)'
;MLAEAETNLASLGDAPEAEGRMRLALASAERALGQGASARVHLERTLALSLAHPGFSWRDSARCLELLAELALEDGDGAAALAHAGRRTRLASAEEGQDSEDARMAREFEEGVRQRLGDEQE
;
A
#
# COMPACT_ATOMS: atom_id res chain seq x y z
N MET A 1 8.15 13.76 -17.56
CA MET A 1 8.56 12.68 -16.64
C MET A 1 7.38 11.89 -16.06
N LEU A 2 6.51 12.41 -15.18
CA LEU A 2 5.40 11.60 -14.61
C LEU A 2 4.38 11.15 -15.69
N ALA A 3 3.93 12.04 -16.58
CA ALA A 3 2.97 11.71 -17.64
C ALA A 3 3.50 10.69 -18.68
N GLU A 4 4.80 10.68 -18.93
CA GLU A 4 5.44 9.67 -19.80
C GLU A 4 5.50 8.31 -19.10
N ALA A 5 5.71 8.29 -17.78
CA ALA A 5 5.68 7.08 -16.98
C ALA A 5 4.28 6.42 -16.98
N GLU A 6 3.21 7.22 -16.89
CA GLU A 6 1.83 6.73 -17.00
C GLU A 6 1.53 6.12 -18.38
N THR A 7 2.00 6.76 -19.45
CA THR A 7 1.82 6.28 -20.82
C THR A 7 2.58 4.97 -21.05
N ASN A 8 3.79 4.86 -20.50
CA ASN A 8 4.60 3.65 -20.59
C ASN A 8 4.01 2.50 -19.76
N LEU A 9 3.38 2.80 -18.61
CA LEU A 9 2.69 1.81 -17.78
C LEU A 9 1.54 1.11 -18.52
N ALA A 10 0.73 1.87 -19.26
CA ALA A 10 -0.37 1.31 -20.07
C ALA A 10 0.12 0.38 -21.19
N SER A 11 1.38 0.51 -21.60
CA SER A 11 1.99 -0.29 -22.66
C SER A 11 2.64 -1.59 -22.16
N LEU A 12 2.71 -1.81 -20.83
CA LEU A 12 3.27 -3.01 -20.21
C LEU A 12 2.27 -4.18 -20.11
N GLY A 13 1.23 -4.21 -20.96
CA GLY A 13 0.09 -5.13 -20.84
C GLY A 13 0.43 -6.63 -20.75
N ASP A 14 1.64 -7.04 -21.11
CA ASP A 14 2.13 -8.42 -21.03
C ASP A 14 2.99 -8.71 -19.78
N ALA A 15 3.19 -7.74 -18.88
CA ALA A 15 4.03 -7.84 -17.69
C ALA A 15 3.40 -7.16 -16.45
N PRO A 16 2.31 -7.74 -15.89
CA PRO A 16 1.55 -7.12 -14.80
C PRO A 16 2.41 -6.85 -13.55
N GLU A 17 3.41 -7.68 -13.26
CA GLU A 17 4.34 -7.49 -12.15
C GLU A 17 5.21 -6.24 -12.31
N ALA A 18 5.69 -6.00 -13.54
CA ALA A 18 6.48 -4.82 -13.86
C ALA A 18 5.62 -3.56 -13.77
N GLU A 19 4.39 -3.62 -14.30
CA GLU A 19 3.43 -2.54 -14.18
C GLU A 19 3.16 -2.19 -12.70
N GLY A 20 2.84 -3.19 -11.88
CA GLY A 20 2.53 -2.96 -10.47
C GLY A 20 3.72 -2.40 -9.69
N ARG A 21 4.93 -2.92 -9.87
CA ARG A 21 6.12 -2.38 -9.19
C ARG A 21 6.44 -0.95 -9.61
N MET A 22 6.30 -0.62 -10.89
CA MET A 22 6.48 0.75 -11.36
C MET A 22 5.39 1.69 -10.81
N ARG A 23 4.14 1.25 -10.76
CA ARG A 23 3.04 2.01 -10.12
C ARG A 23 3.29 2.23 -8.63
N LEU A 24 3.79 1.23 -7.92
CA LEU A 24 4.14 1.35 -6.50
C LEU A 24 5.25 2.39 -6.27
N ALA A 25 6.28 2.37 -7.11
CA ALA A 25 7.35 3.36 -7.07
C ALA A 25 6.85 4.78 -7.39
N LEU A 26 6.00 4.90 -8.41
CA LEU A 26 5.38 6.16 -8.81
C LEU A 26 4.52 6.72 -7.66
N ALA A 27 3.66 5.90 -7.06
CA ALA A 27 2.82 6.30 -5.94
C ALA A 27 3.64 6.80 -4.74
N SER A 28 4.76 6.14 -4.45
CA SER A 28 5.67 6.56 -3.38
C SER A 28 6.27 7.95 -3.66
N ALA A 29 6.65 8.22 -4.91
CA ALA A 29 7.15 9.52 -5.33
C ALA A 29 6.07 10.61 -5.30
N GLU A 30 4.87 10.31 -5.79
CA GLU A 30 3.73 11.22 -5.77
C GLU A 30 3.31 11.58 -4.35
N ARG A 31 3.24 10.61 -3.44
CA ARG A 31 3.00 10.86 -2.01
C ARG A 31 4.04 11.81 -1.43
N ALA A 32 5.32 11.59 -1.71
CA ALA A 32 6.40 12.47 -1.25
C ALA A 32 6.30 13.89 -1.81
N LEU A 33 5.65 14.07 -2.96
CA LEU A 33 5.36 15.38 -3.58
C LEU A 33 4.02 15.97 -3.11
N GLY A 34 3.33 15.34 -2.15
CA GLY A 34 2.01 15.77 -1.66
C GLY A 34 0.85 15.44 -2.61
N GLN A 35 1.07 14.61 -3.62
CA GLN A 35 0.08 14.20 -4.62
C GLN A 35 -0.67 12.93 -4.18
N GLY A 36 -1.21 12.94 -2.95
CA GLY A 36 -1.81 11.77 -2.31
C GLY A 36 -2.96 11.13 -3.11
N ALA A 37 -3.78 11.96 -3.77
CA ALA A 37 -4.88 11.47 -4.62
C ALA A 37 -4.39 10.65 -5.83
N SER A 38 -3.29 11.07 -6.47
CA SER A 38 -2.68 10.30 -7.57
C SER A 38 -2.07 9.01 -7.06
N ALA A 39 -1.30 9.11 -5.97
CA ALA A 39 -0.66 7.98 -5.33
C ALA A 39 -1.68 6.89 -4.95
N ARG A 40 -2.83 7.28 -4.40
CA ARG A 40 -3.93 6.38 -4.05
C ARG A 40 -4.40 5.55 -5.25
N VAL A 41 -4.62 6.17 -6.41
CA VAL A 41 -5.05 5.48 -7.63
C VAL A 41 -4.02 4.43 -8.05
N HIS A 42 -2.74 4.78 -8.01
CA HIS A 42 -1.65 3.86 -8.34
C HIS A 42 -1.55 2.69 -7.35
N LEU A 43 -1.73 2.93 -6.05
CA LEU A 43 -1.69 1.90 -5.01
C LEU A 43 -2.88 0.95 -5.10
N GLU A 44 -4.10 1.46 -5.29
CA GLU A 44 -5.30 0.64 -5.44
C GLU A 44 -5.21 -0.24 -6.69
N ARG A 45 -4.71 0.31 -7.80
CA ARG A 45 -4.50 -0.45 -9.02
C ARG A 45 -3.43 -1.52 -8.83
N THR A 46 -2.33 -1.20 -8.16
CA THR A 46 -1.25 -2.15 -7.88
C THR A 46 -1.73 -3.27 -6.97
N LEU A 47 -2.49 -2.94 -5.92
CA LEU A 47 -3.08 -3.93 -5.02
C LEU A 47 -4.05 -4.87 -5.74
N ALA A 48 -4.85 -4.35 -6.68
CA ALA A 48 -5.70 -5.19 -7.50
C ALA A 48 -4.90 -6.12 -8.41
N LEU A 49 -3.81 -5.62 -9.03
CA LEU A 49 -2.92 -6.43 -9.87
C LEU A 49 -2.21 -7.51 -9.05
N SER A 50 -1.73 -7.18 -7.86
CA SER A 50 -0.96 -8.09 -7.00
C SER A 50 -1.80 -9.21 -6.40
N LEU A 51 -3.10 -8.98 -6.21
CA LEU A 51 -4.04 -10.02 -5.78
C LEU A 51 -4.51 -10.91 -6.94
N ALA A 52 -4.48 -10.40 -8.18
CA ALA A 52 -4.95 -11.14 -9.35
C ALA A 52 -3.86 -11.99 -10.01
N HIS A 53 -2.58 -11.64 -9.84
CA HIS A 53 -1.48 -12.28 -10.56
C HIS A 53 -0.49 -12.97 -9.62
N PRO A 54 -0.26 -14.28 -9.78
CA PRO A 54 0.65 -15.06 -8.92
C PRO A 54 2.11 -14.62 -8.93
N GLY A 55 2.55 -13.82 -9.90
CA GLY A 55 3.93 -13.34 -9.99
C GLY A 55 4.27 -12.22 -8.99
N PHE A 56 3.27 -11.64 -8.32
CA PHE A 56 3.49 -10.70 -7.24
C PHE A 56 3.79 -11.44 -5.93
N SER A 57 4.69 -10.87 -5.14
CA SER A 57 4.86 -11.34 -3.77
C SER A 57 3.74 -10.78 -2.89
N TRP A 58 3.39 -11.51 -1.84
CA TRP A 58 2.51 -10.99 -0.81
C TRP A 58 3.06 -9.69 -0.17
N ARG A 59 4.39 -9.50 -0.19
CA ARG A 59 5.05 -8.28 0.29
C ARG A 59 4.72 -7.05 -0.56
N ASP A 60 4.51 -7.21 -1.87
CA ASP A 60 4.08 -6.12 -2.74
C ASP A 60 2.69 -5.61 -2.33
N SER A 61 1.77 -6.55 -2.08
CA SER A 61 0.43 -6.26 -1.54
C SER A 61 0.49 -5.62 -0.15
N ALA A 62 1.34 -6.14 0.74
CA ALA A 62 1.53 -5.60 2.09
C ALA A 62 2.04 -4.15 2.05
N ARG A 63 2.96 -3.84 1.14
CA ARG A 63 3.49 -2.48 0.95
C ARG A 63 2.42 -1.53 0.39
N CYS A 64 1.57 -1.99 -0.53
CA CYS A 64 0.44 -1.18 -1.01
C CYS A 64 -0.51 -0.82 0.14
N LEU A 65 -0.84 -1.78 0.99
CA LEU A 65 -1.71 -1.57 2.15
C LEU A 65 -1.11 -0.61 3.19
N GLU A 66 0.20 -0.69 3.41
CA GLU A 66 0.93 0.24 4.28
C GLU A 66 0.81 1.69 3.79
N LEU A 67 1.12 1.93 2.50
CA LEU A 67 1.05 3.26 1.91
C LEU A 67 -0.38 3.80 1.84
N LEU A 68 -1.38 2.94 1.59
CA LEU A 68 -2.79 3.33 1.63
C LEU A 68 -3.24 3.73 3.05
N ALA A 69 -2.74 3.05 4.08
CA ALA A 69 -3.02 3.43 5.46
C ALA A 69 -2.40 4.78 5.82
N GLU A 70 -1.16 5.03 5.38
CA GLU A 70 -0.48 6.31 5.59
C GLU A 70 -1.18 7.47 4.87
N LEU A 71 -1.57 7.28 3.60
CA LEU A 71 -2.35 8.28 2.87
C LEU A 71 -3.70 8.56 3.54
N ALA A 72 -4.37 7.52 4.06
CA ALA A 72 -5.62 7.70 4.78
C ALA A 72 -5.44 8.51 6.08
N LEU A 73 -4.32 8.34 6.80
CA LEU A 73 -3.98 9.20 7.94
C LEU A 73 -3.74 10.65 7.51
N GLU A 74 -3.01 10.86 6.41
CA GLU A 74 -2.75 12.20 5.86
C GLU A 74 -4.05 12.92 5.45
N ASP A 75 -5.02 12.15 4.94
CA ASP A 75 -6.36 12.63 4.57
C ASP A 75 -7.31 12.79 5.78
N GLY A 76 -6.90 12.38 6.99
CA GLY A 76 -7.74 12.38 8.20
C GLY A 76 -8.81 11.27 8.24
N ASP A 77 -8.73 10.29 7.35
CA ASP A 77 -9.62 9.12 7.32
C ASP A 77 -9.04 7.97 8.17
N GLY A 78 -9.20 8.11 9.49
CA GLY A 78 -8.73 7.09 10.43
C GLY A 78 -9.40 5.73 10.28
N ALA A 79 -10.65 5.69 9.83
CA ALA A 79 -11.36 4.44 9.59
C ALA A 79 -10.72 3.65 8.43
N ALA A 80 -10.43 4.32 7.31
CA ALA A 80 -9.72 3.71 6.19
C ALA A 80 -8.28 3.32 6.59
N ALA A 81 -7.58 4.16 7.35
CA ALA A 81 -6.23 3.86 7.81
C ALA A 81 -6.16 2.55 8.60
N LEU A 82 -7.05 2.38 9.58
CA LEU A 82 -7.15 1.14 10.37
C LEU A 82 -7.56 -0.06 9.52
N ALA A 83 -8.47 0.13 8.56
CA ALA A 83 -8.89 -0.93 7.66
C ALA A 83 -7.71 -1.46 6.82
N HIS A 84 -6.90 -0.57 6.27
CA HIS A 84 -5.72 -0.94 5.48
C HIS A 84 -4.62 -1.59 6.33
N ALA A 85 -4.32 -1.03 7.50
CA ALA A 85 -3.35 -1.59 8.44
C ALA A 85 -3.76 -2.99 8.92
N GLY A 86 -5.02 -3.18 9.31
CA GLY A 86 -5.53 -4.49 9.72
C GLY A 86 -5.54 -5.51 8.58
N ARG A 87 -5.78 -5.10 7.33
CA ARG A 87 -5.63 -5.98 6.16
C ARG A 87 -4.17 -6.43 5.97
N ARG A 88 -3.19 -5.54 6.17
CA ARG A 88 -1.76 -5.87 6.10
C ARG A 88 -1.38 -6.91 7.16
N THR A 89 -1.86 -6.74 8.39
CA THR A 89 -1.64 -7.70 9.48
C THR A 89 -2.18 -9.07 9.17
N ARG A 90 -3.42 -9.15 8.65
CA ARG A 90 -4.03 -10.44 8.27
C ARG A 90 -3.27 -11.10 7.13
N LEU A 91 -2.85 -10.33 6.14
CA LEU A 91 -2.07 -10.84 5.00
C LEU A 91 -0.73 -11.44 5.47
N ALA A 92 0.07 -10.68 6.21
CA ALA A 92 1.37 -11.17 6.71
C ALA A 92 1.22 -12.41 7.60
N SER A 93 0.20 -12.43 8.47
CA SER A 93 -0.08 -13.58 9.33
C SER A 93 -0.53 -14.82 8.56
N ALA A 94 -1.25 -14.65 7.45
CA ALA A 94 -1.72 -15.75 6.62
C ALA A 94 -0.58 -16.38 5.79
N GLU A 95 0.37 -15.57 5.33
CA GLU A 95 1.45 -16.01 4.44
C GLU A 95 2.65 -16.58 5.20
N GLU A 96 3.08 -15.93 6.29
CA GLU A 96 4.30 -16.29 7.02
C GLU A 96 4.02 -16.90 8.41
N GLY A 97 2.77 -16.86 8.86
CA GLY A 97 2.37 -17.30 10.20
C GLY A 97 2.43 -16.18 11.26
N GLN A 98 1.68 -16.36 12.35
CA GLN A 98 1.44 -15.32 13.35
C GLN A 98 2.70 -14.90 14.12
N ASP A 99 3.65 -15.81 14.30
CA ASP A 99 4.90 -15.59 15.05
C ASP A 99 6.06 -15.11 14.16
N SER A 100 5.81 -14.93 12.86
CA SER A 100 6.82 -14.38 11.95
C SER A 100 7.16 -12.94 12.30
N GLU A 101 8.40 -12.54 11.95
CA GLU A 101 8.85 -11.16 12.06
C GLU A 101 7.96 -10.22 11.24
N ASP A 102 7.55 -10.64 10.04
CA ASP A 102 6.65 -9.87 9.18
C ASP A 102 5.26 -9.65 9.80
N ALA A 103 4.67 -10.68 10.40
CA ALA A 103 3.39 -10.53 11.11
C ALA A 103 3.53 -9.64 12.35
N ARG A 104 4.67 -9.68 13.04
CA ARG A 104 4.97 -8.78 14.16
C ARG A 104 5.09 -7.32 13.69
N MET A 105 5.88 -7.05 12.66
CA MET A 105 6.00 -5.72 12.05
C MET A 105 4.65 -5.20 11.53
N ALA A 106 3.77 -6.10 11.08
CA ALA A 106 2.42 -5.74 10.68
C ALA A 106 1.54 -5.25 11.83
N ARG A 107 1.59 -5.94 12.97
CA ARG A 107 0.89 -5.52 14.19
C ARG A 107 1.45 -4.23 14.76
N GLU A 108 2.78 -4.06 14.78
CA GLU A 108 3.42 -2.83 15.25
C GLU A 108 3.01 -1.62 14.41
N PHE A 109 2.95 -1.78 13.08
CA PHE A 109 2.43 -0.75 12.20
C PHE A 109 0.96 -0.41 12.50
N GLU A 110 0.10 -1.43 12.61
CA GLU A 110 -1.32 -1.25 12.92
C GLU A 110 -1.53 -0.55 14.27
N GLU A 111 -0.71 -0.86 15.27
CA GLU A 111 -0.73 -0.18 16.56
C GLU A 111 -0.24 1.26 16.45
N GLY A 112 0.81 1.52 15.67
CA GLY A 112 1.26 2.88 15.38
C GLY A 112 0.16 3.73 14.71
N VAL A 113 -0.65 3.13 13.83
CA VAL A 113 -1.82 3.80 13.24
C VAL A 113 -2.86 4.13 14.33
N ARG A 114 -3.17 3.20 15.25
CA ARG A 114 -4.09 3.46 16.37
C ARG A 114 -3.61 4.58 17.28
N GLN A 115 -2.32 4.57 17.63
CA GLN A 115 -1.72 5.58 18.50
C GLN A 115 -1.89 6.98 17.90
N ARG A 116 -1.53 7.16 16.63
CA ARG A 116 -1.66 8.45 15.93
C ARG A 116 -3.10 8.95 15.91
N LEU A 117 -4.06 8.07 15.67
CA LEU A 117 -5.49 8.44 15.69
C LEU A 117 -6.01 8.78 17.08
N GLY A 118 -5.41 8.21 18.14
CA GLY A 118 -5.69 8.59 19.52
C GLY A 118 -5.14 9.97 19.85
N ASP A 119 -3.90 10.24 19.45
CA ASP A 119 -3.22 11.52 19.68
C ASP A 119 -3.89 12.69 18.93
N GLU A 120 -4.53 12.42 17.78
CA GLU A 120 -5.29 13.43 17.01
C GLU A 120 -6.63 13.83 17.66
N GLN A 121 -7.10 13.10 18.68
CA GLN A 121 -8.37 13.37 19.37
C GLN A 121 -8.21 14.09 20.72
N GLU A 122 -6.97 14.35 21.15
CA GLU A 122 -6.63 15.02 22.43
C GLU A 122 -6.30 16.51 22.23
#